data_AF-A0A5C5ZVR4-F1
#
_entry.id   AF-A0A5C5ZVR4-F1
#
_cell.length_a   1.000
_cell.length_b   1.000
_cell.length_c   1.000
_cell.angle_alpha   90.00
_cell.angle_beta   90.00
_cell.angle_gamma   90.00
#
_symmetry.space_group_name_H-M   'P 1'
#
loop_
_entity.id
_entity.type
_entity.pdbx_description
1 polymer ?
#
loop_
_entity_poly.entity_id
_entity_poly.type
_entity_poly.pdbx_seq_one_letter_code
_entity_poly.pdbx_strand_id
1 'polypeptide(L)'
;MRIHLKLFVLLANLSGTLAADDSRPNIVIIMADDLGYGDVGCYGATKIKTPNIDRLAGEGMMFTDAHTAASVCSPSRYGLMTGRPAETS
;
A
#
# COMPACT_ATOMS: atom_id res chain seq x y z
N MET A 1 -56.26 13.65 9.21
CA MET A 1 -55.05 13.90 10.04
C MET A 1 -54.08 12.70 10.18
N ARG A 2 -54.40 11.49 9.68
CA ARG A 2 -53.50 10.31 9.77
C ARG A 2 -52.60 10.06 8.54
N ILE A 3 -52.93 10.65 7.39
CA ILE A 3 -52.18 10.48 6.12
C ILE A 3 -50.92 11.36 6.06
N HIS A 4 -50.98 12.61 6.56
CA HIS A 4 -49.80 13.47 6.62
C HIS A 4 -48.73 12.94 7.59
N LEU A 5 -49.13 12.23 8.65
CA LEU A 5 -48.20 11.63 9.60
C LEU A 5 -47.43 10.45 8.99
N LYS A 6 -48.05 9.64 8.12
CA LYS A 6 -47.36 8.54 7.43
C LYS A 6 -46.41 9.04 6.34
N LEU A 7 -46.76 10.13 5.65
CA LEU A 7 -45.91 10.74 4.62
C LEU A 7 -44.65 11.39 5.23
N PHE A 8 -44.79 12.00 6.41
CA PHE A 8 -43.66 12.58 7.14
C PHE A 8 -42.67 11.52 7.67
N VAL A 9 -43.17 10.37 8.14
CA VAL A 9 -42.34 9.25 8.60
C VAL A 9 -41.58 8.57 7.44
N LEU A 10 -42.15 8.53 6.23
CA LEU A 10 -41.47 7.97 5.06
C LEU A 10 -40.30 8.85 4.59
N LEU A 11 -40.42 10.18 4.71
CA LEU A 11 -39.36 11.14 4.38
C LEU A 11 -38.22 11.15 5.41
N ALA A 12 -38.49 10.86 6.68
CA ALA A 12 -37.48 10.84 7.74
C ALA A 12 -36.51 9.64 7.66
N ASN A 13 -36.86 8.57 6.94
CA ASN A 13 -35.97 7.42 6.70
C ASN A 13 -35.03 7.62 5.50
N LEU A 14 -35.17 8.74 4.77
CA LEU A 14 -34.33 9.09 3.61
C LEU A 14 -33.15 9.98 3.98
N SER A 15 -32.93 10.26 5.26
CA SER A 15 -31.65 10.78 5.77
C SER A 15 -30.66 9.63 5.84
N GLY A 16 -30.26 9.16 4.64
CA GLY A 16 -29.21 8.17 4.49
C GLY A 16 -27.99 8.60 5.27
N THR A 17 -27.49 7.69 6.09
CA THR A 17 -26.16 7.78 6.67
C THR A 17 -25.18 8.02 5.52
N LEU A 18 -24.65 9.23 5.41
CA LEU A 18 -23.37 9.45 4.74
C LEU A 18 -22.35 8.64 5.56
N ALA A 19 -22.21 7.37 5.22
CA ALA A 19 -21.08 6.59 5.68
C ALA A 19 -19.84 7.37 5.20
N ALA A 20 -18.97 7.72 6.15
CA ALA A 20 -17.70 8.30 5.81
C ALA A 20 -17.06 7.37 4.77
N ASP A 21 -16.79 7.91 3.59
CA ASP A 21 -16.10 7.19 2.54
C ASP A 21 -14.69 6.94 3.06
N ASP A 22 -14.48 5.75 3.63
CA ASP A 22 -13.21 5.25 4.13
C ASP A 22 -12.30 4.86 2.94
N SER A 23 -12.44 5.57 1.82
CA SER A 23 -11.76 5.37 0.53
C SER A 23 -10.27 5.69 0.57
N ARG A 24 -9.73 6.05 1.74
CA ARG A 24 -8.30 6.23 1.92
C ARG A 24 -7.66 4.87 2.15
N PRO A 25 -6.87 4.35 1.20
CA PRO A 25 -6.20 3.08 1.40
C PRO A 25 -5.19 3.20 2.54
N ASN A 26 -5.03 2.13 3.31
CA ASN A 26 -3.90 1.98 4.20
C ASN A 26 -2.65 1.71 3.36
N ILE A 27 -1.59 2.49 3.58
CA ILE A 27 -0.30 2.29 2.91
C ILE A 27 0.67 1.63 3.88
N VAL A 28 1.13 0.43 3.52
CA VAL A 28 2.13 -0.32 4.30
C VAL A 28 3.40 -0.45 3.45
N ILE A 29 4.50 0.10 3.94
CA ILE A 29 5.82 -0.01 3.32
C ILE A 29 6.61 -1.09 4.04
N ILE A 30 6.99 -2.15 3.33
CA ILE A 30 7.85 -3.23 3.83
C ILE A 30 9.22 -3.06 3.17
N MET A 31 10.24 -2.72 3.96
CA MET A 31 11.62 -2.58 3.50
C MET A 31 12.49 -3.66 4.18
N ALA A 32 13.11 -4.52 3.38
CA ALA A 32 14.08 -5.50 3.85
C ALA A 32 15.51 -4.94 3.71
N ASP A 33 16.36 -5.18 4.70
CA ASP A 33 17.77 -4.78 4.68
C ASP A 33 18.59 -5.83 3.91
N ASP A 34 19.51 -5.37 3.07
CA ASP A 34 20.46 -6.20 2.30
C ASP A 34 19.83 -7.34 1.46
N LEU A 35 18.55 -7.23 1.09
CA LEU A 35 17.89 -8.19 0.20
C LEU A 35 18.30 -7.94 -1.26
N GLY A 36 18.99 -8.90 -1.88
CA GLY A 36 19.38 -8.84 -3.28
C GLY A 36 18.22 -9.10 -4.24
N TYR A 37 18.33 -8.55 -5.45
CA TYR A 37 17.30 -8.71 -6.50
C TYR A 37 17.00 -10.19 -6.82
N GLY A 38 18.04 -11.03 -6.86
CA GLY A 38 17.92 -12.46 -7.16
C GLY A 38 17.62 -13.37 -5.97
N ASP A 39 17.29 -12.82 -4.79
CA ASP A 39 17.13 -13.61 -3.56
C ASP A 39 15.68 -14.11 -3.33
N VAL A 40 14.70 -13.57 -4.07
CA VAL A 40 13.28 -13.93 -3.94
C VAL A 40 12.77 -14.72 -5.16
N GLY A 41 11.85 -15.64 -4.91
CA GLY A 41 11.33 -16.58 -5.90
C GLY A 41 10.72 -15.91 -7.12
N CYS A 42 9.97 -14.82 -6.93
CA CYS A 42 9.38 -14.05 -8.04
C CYS A 42 10.42 -13.40 -8.99
N TYR A 43 11.68 -13.26 -8.59
CA TYR A 43 12.80 -12.83 -9.45
C TYR A 43 13.74 -13.98 -9.85
N GLY A 44 13.35 -15.24 -9.61
CA GLY A 44 14.04 -16.43 -10.10
C GLY A 44 14.88 -17.18 -9.06
N ALA A 45 14.83 -16.80 -7.78
CA ALA A 45 15.51 -17.55 -6.73
C ALA A 45 14.93 -18.96 -6.58
N THR A 46 15.79 -19.99 -6.52
CA THR A 46 15.36 -21.40 -6.39
C THR A 46 15.75 -22.02 -5.04
N LYS A 47 16.72 -21.42 -4.34
CA LYS A 47 17.29 -21.98 -3.11
C LYS A 47 16.45 -21.70 -1.88
N ILE A 48 15.89 -20.49 -1.77
CA ILE A 48 15.09 -20.03 -0.64
C ILE A 48 13.65 -19.88 -1.09
N LYS A 49 12.71 -20.38 -0.28
CA LYS A 49 11.28 -20.25 -0.56
C LYS A 49 10.75 -18.95 0.05
N THR A 50 10.12 -18.12 -0.76
CA THR A 50 9.57 -16.81 -0.35
C THR A 50 8.07 -16.71 -0.62
N PRO A 51 7.24 -17.68 -0.17
CA PRO A 51 5.87 -17.84 -0.66
C PRO A 51 4.97 -16.63 -0.41
N ASN A 52 5.21 -15.86 0.66
CA ASN A 52 4.44 -14.64 0.94
C ASN A 52 4.82 -13.49 0.01
N ILE A 53 6.10 -13.34 -0.35
CA ILE A 53 6.57 -12.33 -1.30
C ILE A 53 6.10 -12.71 -2.71
N ASP A 54 6.21 -13.99 -3.06
CA ASP A 54 5.79 -14.51 -4.36
C ASP A 54 4.27 -14.33 -4.56
N ARG A 55 3.48 -14.54 -3.50
CA ARG A 55 2.04 -14.25 -3.51
C ARG A 55 1.74 -12.77 -3.70
N LEU A 56 2.44 -11.87 -2.99
CA LEU A 56 2.29 -10.42 -3.17
C LEU A 56 2.62 -9.99 -4.60
N ALA A 57 3.65 -10.58 -5.21
CA ALA A 57 4.03 -10.32 -6.59
C ALA A 57 2.95 -10.79 -7.59
N GLY A 58 2.35 -11.97 -7.37
CA GLY A 58 1.29 -12.52 -8.23
C GLY A 58 -0.07 -11.82 -8.12
N GLU A 59 -0.36 -11.20 -6.97
CA GLU A 59 -1.58 -10.41 -6.74
C GLU A 59 -1.42 -8.92 -7.09
N GLY A 60 -0.20 -8.50 -7.45
CA GLY A 60 0.16 -7.10 -7.61
C GLY A 60 0.99 -6.82 -8.85
N MET A 61 1.95 -5.90 -8.69
CA MET A 61 2.86 -5.46 -9.74
C MET A 61 4.30 -5.74 -9.30
N MET A 62 5.11 -6.20 -10.25
CA MET A 62 6.55 -6.36 -10.07
C MET A 62 7.31 -5.24 -10.77
N PHE A 63 8.42 -4.81 -10.16
CA PHE A 63 9.34 -3.84 -10.74
C PHE A 63 10.66 -4.54 -11.06
N THR A 64 10.95 -4.73 -12.34
CA THR A 64 12.19 -5.39 -12.80
C THR A 64 13.37 -4.44 -12.95
N ASP A 65 13.14 -3.13 -12.76
CA ASP A 65 14.13 -2.05 -12.89
C ASP A 65 13.93 -1.03 -11.75
N ALA A 66 14.10 -1.48 -10.51
CA ALA A 66 13.97 -0.67 -9.31
C ALA A 66 15.34 -0.40 -8.68
N HIS A 67 15.70 0.87 -8.52
CA HIS A 67 16.98 1.29 -7.97
C HIS A 67 16.84 1.92 -6.59
N THR A 68 17.83 1.69 -5.72
CA THR A 68 17.93 2.40 -4.44
C THR A 68 18.53 3.79 -4.64
N ALA A 69 18.18 4.74 -3.77
CA ALA A 69 18.75 6.10 -3.82
C ALA A 69 20.26 6.11 -3.51
N ALA A 70 20.78 5.08 -2.84
CA ALA A 70 22.20 4.89 -2.54
C ALA A 70 22.50 3.41 -2.27
N SER A 71 23.77 3.02 -2.36
CA SER A 71 24.25 1.64 -2.12
C SER A 71 24.53 1.31 -0.65
N VAL A 72 24.15 2.18 0.29
CA VAL A 72 24.35 1.97 1.74
C VAL A 72 23.07 2.30 2.52
N CYS A 73 22.85 1.61 3.65
CA CYS A 73 21.54 1.55 4.32
C CYS A 73 21.02 2.93 4.74
N SER A 74 21.84 3.73 5.45
CA SER A 74 21.42 5.04 5.97
C SER A 74 20.96 6.02 4.87
N PRO A 75 21.73 6.29 3.80
CA PRO A 75 21.28 7.17 2.72
C PRO A 75 20.16 6.56 1.86
N SER A 76 20.09 5.24 1.72
CA SER A 76 18.96 4.58 1.05
C SER A 76 17.64 4.83 1.79
N ARG A 77 17.65 4.64 3.12
CA ARG A 77 16.52 4.91 4.01
C ARG A 77 16.17 6.40 4.06
N TYR A 78 17.18 7.28 4.06
CA TYR A 78 16.97 8.73 3.97
C TYR A 78 16.20 9.09 2.68
N GLY A 79 16.62 8.55 1.54
CA GLY A 79 15.95 8.77 0.26
C GLY A 79 14.49 8.29 0.26
N LEU A 80 14.22 7.12 0.85
CA LEU A 80 12.86 6.59 0.99
C LEU A 80 11.96 7.49 1.86
N MET A 81 12.48 7.99 2.99
CA MET A 81 11.68 8.80 3.93
C MET A 81 11.46 10.23 3.48
N THR A 82 12.42 10.82 2.76
CA THR A 82 12.43 12.25 2.43
C THR A 82 12.13 12.55 0.96
N GLY A 83 12.26 11.56 0.08
CA GLY A 83 12.22 11.76 -1.37
C GLY A 83 13.39 12.58 -1.91
N ARG A 84 14.53 12.66 -1.19
CA ARG A 84 15.69 13.47 -1.56
C ARG A 84 16.99 12.65 -1.62
N PRO A 85 17.95 13.00 -2.50
CA PRO A 85 19.28 12.41 -2.49
C PRO A 85 20.02 12.74 -1.19
N ALA A 86 20.74 11.77 -0.63
CA ALA A 86 21.48 11.96 0.62
C ALA A 86 22.62 12.99 0.51
N GLU A 87 23.11 13.25 -0.69
CA GLU A 87 24.19 14.20 -1.00
C GLU A 87 23.85 15.66 -0.65
N THR A 88 22.57 15.97 -0.44
CA THR A 88 22.08 17.31 -0.12
C THR A 88 21.85 17.55 1.38
N SER A 89 22.40 16.69 2.24
CA SER A 89 22.31 16.80 3.72
C SER A 89 23.62 17.23 4.36
#